data_AF-A0A838I8J4-F1
#
_entry.id   AF-A0A838I8J4-F1
#
_cell.length_a   1.000
_cell.length_b   1.000
_cell.length_c   1.000
_cell.angle_alpha   90.00
_cell.angle_beta   90.00
_cell.angle_gamma   90.00
#
_symmetry.space_group_name_H-M   'P 1'
#
loop_
_entity.id
_entity.type
_entity.pdbx_description
1 polymer ?
#
loop_
_entity_poly.entity_id
_entity_poly.type
_entity_poly.pdbx_seq_one_letter_code
_entity_poly.pdbx_strand_id
1 'polypeptide(L)'
;MSRGRLTIRNRTRLPDAEVKQLIRFAMEPTEPAETVAAVTHTRRRDGTSSGVACPYVPNDAAFRPVPKGAFYAIRLRVGKPEDYPAKRASWRYGWEDSLRDGWPLFRFESWQEALVAIAAHEAAHNELQRAGKSGTGELRAELFANEMLNRYREERGRP
;
A
#
# COMPACT_ATOMS: atom_id res chain seq x y z
N MET A 1 8.08 9.51 -24.64
CA MET A 1 7.25 10.11 -23.57
C MET A 1 7.76 9.57 -22.24
N SER A 2 8.27 10.40 -21.33
CA SER A 2 8.82 9.88 -20.06
C SER A 2 7.67 9.40 -19.18
N ARG A 3 7.62 8.11 -18.86
CA ARG A 3 6.73 7.55 -17.85
C ARG A 3 6.87 8.40 -16.58
N GLY A 4 5.77 8.94 -16.05
CA GLY A 4 5.79 9.71 -14.81
C GLY A 4 6.46 8.89 -13.70
N ARG A 5 7.28 9.54 -12.87
CA ARG A 5 8.18 8.83 -11.95
C ARG A 5 7.52 8.71 -10.58
N LEU A 6 7.07 7.51 -10.22
CA LEU A 6 6.70 7.18 -8.85
C LEU A 6 7.85 7.55 -7.90
N THR A 7 7.59 8.45 -6.98
CA THR A 7 8.57 8.88 -5.98
C THR A 7 8.21 8.27 -4.62
N ILE A 8 9.12 7.51 -4.04
CA ILE A 8 8.88 6.79 -2.78
C ILE A 8 9.77 7.37 -1.69
N ARG A 9 9.17 7.65 -0.54
CA ARG A 9 9.83 8.21 0.64
C ARG A 9 9.64 7.27 1.80
N ASN A 10 10.72 6.56 2.14
CA ASN A 10 10.76 5.82 3.39
C ASN A 10 11.07 6.78 4.55
N ARG A 11 10.13 6.93 5.49
CA ARG A 11 10.30 7.66 6.75
C ARG A 11 10.31 6.69 7.95
N THR A 12 10.50 5.40 7.69
CA THR A 12 10.64 4.35 8.71
C THR A 12 12.12 4.05 8.97
N ARG A 13 12.40 3.07 9.85
CA ARG A 13 13.75 2.49 10.01
C ARG A 13 13.96 1.20 9.21
N LEU A 14 12.98 0.81 8.39
CA LEU A 14 13.08 -0.37 7.51
C LEU A 14 14.10 -0.11 6.38
N PRO A 15 14.67 -1.17 5.76
CA PRO A 15 15.61 -1.02 4.66
C PRO A 15 15.00 -0.24 3.49
N ASP A 16 15.57 0.92 3.16
CA ASP A 16 15.00 1.84 2.16
C ASP A 16 14.93 1.24 0.75
N ALA A 17 15.96 0.49 0.33
CA ALA A 17 15.97 -0.17 -0.97
C ALA A 17 14.83 -1.20 -1.08
N GLU A 18 14.62 -2.01 -0.05
CA GLU A 18 13.58 -3.03 0.01
C GLU A 18 12.18 -2.40 0.02
N VAL A 19 11.95 -1.38 0.86
CA VAL A 19 10.68 -0.62 0.89
C VAL A 19 10.36 -0.07 -0.50
N LYS A 20 11.35 0.53 -1.18
CA LYS A 20 11.16 1.08 -2.53
C LYS A 20 10.88 0.00 -3.56
N GLN A 21 11.53 -1.15 -3.46
CA GLN A 21 11.29 -2.29 -4.35
C GLN A 21 9.87 -2.84 -4.17
N LEU A 22 9.44 -3.08 -2.93
CA LEU A 22 8.12 -3.62 -2.61
C LEU A 22 6.99 -2.70 -3.08
N ILE A 23 7.14 -1.39 -2.89
CA ILE A 23 6.12 -0.43 -3.35
C ILE A 23 6.09 -0.37 -4.88
N ARG A 24 7.25 -0.40 -5.56
CA ARG A 24 7.26 -0.45 -7.04
C ARG A 24 6.61 -1.72 -7.55
N PHE A 25 6.92 -2.85 -6.94
CA PHE A 25 6.30 -4.14 -7.23
C PHE A 25 4.77 -4.07 -7.07
N ALA A 26 4.30 -3.62 -5.91
CA ALA A 26 2.87 -3.55 -5.59
C ALA A 26 2.07 -2.64 -6.54
N MET A 27 2.72 -1.60 -7.07
CA MET A 27 2.09 -0.59 -7.91
C MET A 27 2.32 -0.79 -9.40
N GLU A 28 3.15 -1.76 -9.81
CA GLU A 28 3.55 -2.00 -11.21
C GLU A 28 2.35 -2.00 -12.17
N PRO A 29 1.23 -2.68 -11.89
CA PRO A 29 0.09 -2.74 -12.83
C PRO A 29 -0.69 -1.43 -12.99
N THR A 30 -0.58 -0.48 -12.05
CA THR A 30 -1.45 0.71 -11.98
C THR A 30 -0.90 1.95 -12.70
N GLU A 31 0.25 1.81 -13.36
CA GLU A 31 1.01 2.91 -13.99
C GLU A 31 1.05 4.19 -13.12
N PRO A 32 1.75 4.17 -11.97
CA PRO A 32 1.64 5.19 -10.92
C PRO A 32 2.40 6.48 -11.23
N ALA A 33 2.41 6.88 -12.51
CA ALA A 33 2.87 8.17 -12.97
C ALA A 33 2.29 9.28 -12.10
N GLU A 34 3.12 10.29 -11.79
CA GLU A 34 2.70 11.47 -11.02
C GLU A 34 2.28 11.17 -9.56
N THR A 35 2.64 10.00 -9.03
CA THR A 35 2.35 9.64 -7.62
C THR A 35 3.58 9.79 -6.72
N VAL A 36 3.39 10.36 -5.53
CA VAL A 36 4.36 10.30 -4.42
C VAL A 36 3.84 9.43 -3.28
N ALA A 37 4.60 8.41 -2.89
CA ALA A 37 4.29 7.54 -1.76
C ALA A 37 5.17 7.91 -0.55
N ALA A 38 4.57 8.09 0.62
CA ALA A 38 5.28 8.29 1.88
C ALA A 38 4.95 7.19 2.88
N VAL A 39 5.97 6.52 3.40
CA VAL A 39 5.85 5.38 4.32
C VAL A 39 6.31 5.79 5.70
N THR A 40 5.47 5.60 6.71
CA THR A 40 5.82 5.80 8.13
C THR A 40 5.50 4.55 8.94
N HIS A 41 5.98 4.46 10.18
CA HIS A 41 5.48 3.42 11.07
C HIS A 41 4.06 3.74 11.54
N THR A 42 3.25 2.71 11.77
CA THR A 42 2.06 2.83 12.61
C THR A 42 2.47 3.04 14.07
N ARG A 43 1.55 3.57 14.88
CA ARG A 43 1.73 3.63 16.35
C ARG A 43 1.26 2.36 17.05
N ARG A 44 0.55 1.48 16.33
CA ARG A 44 0.06 0.19 16.85
C ARG A 44 1.19 -0.83 16.85
N ARG A 45 1.19 -1.72 17.84
CA ARG A 45 2.22 -2.76 18.07
C ARG A 45 1.64 -4.17 17.90
N ASP A 46 0.90 -4.34 16.81
CA ASP A 46 0.07 -5.52 16.52
C ASP A 46 0.08 -5.91 15.04
N GLY A 47 0.99 -5.33 14.25
CA GLY A 47 1.12 -5.59 12.81
C GLY A 47 0.10 -4.83 11.96
N THR A 48 -0.81 -4.04 12.56
CA THR A 48 -1.78 -3.24 11.81
C THR A 48 -1.07 -2.26 10.89
N SER A 49 -1.41 -2.35 9.61
CA SER A 49 -0.95 -1.42 8.58
C SER A 49 -2.15 -0.67 7.99
N SER A 50 -1.96 0.54 7.50
CA SER A 50 -3.03 1.33 6.90
C SER A 50 -2.50 2.20 5.76
N GLY A 51 -3.35 2.47 4.77
CA GLY A 51 -3.04 3.37 3.67
C GLY A 51 -4.06 4.49 3.55
N VAL A 52 -3.71 5.54 2.81
CA VAL A 52 -4.63 6.56 2.30
C VAL A 52 -4.15 7.06 0.94
N ALA A 53 -4.95 6.83 -0.10
CA ALA A 53 -4.88 7.49 -1.39
C ALA A 53 -5.41 8.93 -1.28
N CYS A 54 -4.59 9.89 -1.70
CA CYS A 54 -4.90 11.31 -1.64
C CYS A 54 -5.08 11.84 -3.08
N PRO A 55 -6.21 12.52 -3.37
CA PRO A 55 -6.51 13.02 -4.72
C PRO A 55 -5.60 14.17 -5.17
N TYR A 56 -4.80 14.70 -4.26
CA TYR A 56 -3.75 15.69 -4.49
C TYR A 56 -2.61 15.50 -3.47
N VAL A 57 -1.40 15.97 -3.76
CA VAL A 57 -0.28 15.92 -2.82
C VAL A 57 -0.54 16.83 -1.61
N PRO A 58 -0.66 16.30 -0.38
CA PRO A 58 -0.89 17.11 0.81
C PRO A 58 0.27 18.03 1.13
N ASN A 59 -0.05 19.20 1.71
CA ASN A 59 0.92 20.20 2.08
C ASN A 59 1.56 19.96 3.47
N ASP A 60 2.20 18.81 3.66
CA ASP A 60 2.83 18.46 4.95
C ASP A 60 4.24 17.86 4.82
N ALA A 61 4.90 17.69 5.96
CA ALA A 61 6.29 17.25 6.05
C ALA A 61 6.54 15.85 5.45
N ALA A 62 5.54 14.99 5.32
CA ALA A 62 5.73 13.68 4.69
C ALA A 62 6.02 13.82 3.19
N PHE A 63 5.40 14.82 2.54
CA PHE A 63 5.41 14.99 1.08
C PHE A 63 6.27 16.16 0.60
N ARG A 64 6.78 17.02 1.49
CA ARG A 64 7.71 18.11 1.14
C ARG A 64 9.19 17.67 1.05
N PRO A 65 9.99 18.18 0.08
CA PRO A 65 9.57 19.05 -1.04
C PRO A 65 8.78 18.27 -2.09
N VAL A 66 7.68 18.81 -2.64
CA VAL A 66 6.84 18.04 -3.58
C VAL A 66 7.66 17.69 -4.84
N PRO A 67 7.75 16.41 -5.25
CA PRO A 67 8.49 16.04 -6.46
C PRO A 67 7.90 16.70 -7.71
N LYS A 68 8.76 17.10 -8.65
CA LYS A 68 8.31 17.69 -9.92
C LYS A 68 7.39 16.72 -10.66
N GLY A 69 6.19 17.20 -11.01
CA GLY A 69 5.18 16.41 -11.71
C GLY A 69 4.42 15.41 -10.82
N ALA A 70 4.57 15.47 -9.50
CA ALA A 70 3.68 14.70 -8.61
C ALA A 70 2.35 15.44 -8.44
N PHE A 71 1.25 14.75 -8.73
CA PHE A 71 -0.12 15.22 -8.56
C PHE A 71 -0.85 14.40 -7.49
N TYR A 72 -0.72 13.08 -7.52
CA TYR A 72 -1.34 12.17 -6.55
C TYR A 72 -0.39 11.82 -5.43
N ALA A 73 -0.95 11.45 -4.27
CA ALA A 73 -0.14 10.98 -3.15
C ALA A 73 -0.73 9.73 -2.49
N ILE A 74 0.14 8.92 -1.92
CA ILE A 74 -0.24 7.79 -1.08
C ILE A 74 0.51 7.91 0.24
N ARG A 75 -0.24 7.80 1.34
CA ARG A 75 0.33 7.69 2.68
C ARG A 75 0.20 6.26 3.17
N LEU A 76 1.32 5.62 3.46
CA LEU A 76 1.36 4.26 3.98
C LEU A 76 1.86 4.27 5.43
N ARG A 77 1.24 3.46 6.28
CA ARG A 77 1.65 3.19 7.65
C ARG A 77 1.83 1.69 7.83
N VAL A 78 3.02 1.26 8.24
CA VAL A 78 3.36 -0.16 8.39
C VAL A 78 3.89 -0.45 9.80
N GLY A 79 3.67 -1.67 10.30
CA GLY A 79 4.25 -2.13 11.57
C GLY A 79 5.78 -2.19 11.52
N LYS A 80 6.41 -2.42 12.66
CA LYS A 80 7.83 -2.80 12.73
C LYS A 80 7.97 -4.31 12.55
N PRO A 81 9.18 -4.82 12.23
CA PRO A 81 9.36 -6.26 12.04
C PRO A 81 8.89 -7.11 13.23
N GLU A 82 9.13 -6.66 14.46
CA GLU A 82 8.72 -7.35 15.69
C GLU A 82 7.20 -7.37 15.93
N ASP A 83 6.43 -6.61 15.17
CA ASP A 83 4.97 -6.57 15.26
C ASP A 83 4.30 -7.69 14.44
N TYR A 84 5.08 -8.51 13.72
CA TYR A 84 4.60 -9.59 12.85
C TYR A 84 4.98 -10.99 13.39
N PRO A 85 4.15 -12.03 13.17
CA PRO A 85 2.93 -12.06 12.35
C PRO A 85 1.82 -11.16 12.92
N ALA A 86 1.07 -10.52 12.02
CA ALA A 86 0.09 -9.52 12.41
C ALA A 86 -0.98 -10.15 13.32
N LYS A 87 -1.20 -9.51 14.46
CA LYS A 87 -2.20 -9.92 15.45
C LYS A 87 -3.60 -9.47 15.07
N ARG A 88 -3.89 -9.10 13.82
CA ARG A 88 -5.22 -8.77 13.26
C ARG A 88 -5.28 -9.14 11.80
N ALA A 89 -6.36 -9.83 11.40
CA ALA A 89 -6.65 -10.09 10.00
C ALA A 89 -7.38 -8.88 9.40
N SER A 90 -6.81 -8.27 8.36
CA SER A 90 -7.28 -7.04 7.69
C SER A 90 -7.22 -5.72 8.50
N TRP A 91 -7.11 -4.61 7.77
CA TRP A 91 -7.18 -3.23 8.28
C TRP A 91 -8.61 -2.77 8.62
N ARG A 92 -9.65 -3.57 8.30
CA ARG A 92 -11.06 -3.16 8.36
C ARG A 92 -11.97 -4.07 9.20
N TYR A 93 -11.59 -5.34 9.42
CA TYR A 93 -12.40 -6.34 10.11
C TYR A 93 -11.61 -6.97 11.27
N GLY A 94 -12.29 -7.24 12.38
CA GLY A 94 -11.69 -7.99 13.50
C GLY A 94 -11.47 -9.47 13.11
N TRP A 95 -10.83 -10.25 13.99
CA TRP A 95 -10.58 -11.68 13.77
C TRP A 95 -11.83 -12.54 13.61
N GLU A 96 -13.01 -12.02 13.94
CA GLU A 96 -14.25 -12.79 13.91
C GLU A 96 -14.79 -12.89 12.48
N ASP A 97 -14.31 -13.92 11.78
CA ASP A 97 -15.08 -14.93 11.03
C ASP A 97 -16.45 -14.53 10.46
N SER A 98 -16.51 -13.42 9.75
CA SER A 98 -17.48 -13.28 8.66
C SER A 98 -16.88 -12.39 7.58
N LEU A 99 -16.24 -13.05 6.61
CA LEU A 99 -16.14 -12.51 5.28
C LEU A 99 -17.55 -12.07 4.88
N ARG A 100 -17.75 -10.78 4.65
CA ARG A 100 -18.86 -10.37 3.80
C ARG A 100 -18.61 -11.07 2.46
N ASP A 101 -19.57 -11.84 1.95
CA ASP A 101 -19.39 -12.69 0.77
C ASP A 101 -18.59 -11.96 -0.33
N GLY A 102 -17.44 -12.53 -0.71
CA GLY A 102 -16.56 -12.04 -1.78
C GLY A 102 -15.38 -11.13 -1.37
N TRP A 103 -15.22 -10.76 -0.09
CA TRP A 103 -14.07 -9.96 0.35
C TRP A 103 -12.87 -10.85 0.71
N PRO A 104 -11.62 -10.49 0.36
CA PRO A 104 -10.44 -11.26 0.75
C PRO A 104 -10.10 -11.08 2.23
N LEU A 105 -9.60 -12.14 2.87
CA LEU A 105 -9.05 -12.11 4.22
C LEU A 105 -7.52 -11.98 4.16
N PHE A 106 -6.99 -10.92 4.77
CA PHE A 106 -5.54 -10.73 4.85
C PHE A 106 -4.96 -11.23 6.16
N ARG A 107 -3.99 -12.14 6.08
CA ARG A 107 -3.07 -12.48 7.19
C ARG A 107 -1.67 -12.14 6.74
N PHE A 108 -0.95 -11.36 7.53
CA PHE A 108 0.41 -10.91 7.21
C PHE A 108 1.42 -11.58 8.11
N GLU A 109 2.29 -12.39 7.53
CA GLU A 109 3.39 -13.04 8.25
C GLU A 109 4.59 -12.10 8.43
N SER A 110 4.61 -11.00 7.68
CA SER A 110 5.73 -10.05 7.72
C SER A 110 5.32 -8.63 7.31
N TRP A 111 6.15 -7.66 7.68
CA TRP A 111 5.94 -6.26 7.29
C TRP A 111 6.00 -6.07 5.78
N GLN A 112 6.75 -6.91 5.05
CA GLN A 112 6.82 -6.87 3.60
C GLN A 112 5.46 -7.19 2.97
N GLU A 113 4.81 -8.27 3.43
CA GLU A 113 3.49 -8.65 2.95
C GLU A 113 2.46 -7.55 3.20
N ALA A 114 2.48 -7.00 4.43
CA ALA A 114 1.58 -5.90 4.78
C ALA A 114 1.82 -4.68 3.89
N LEU A 115 3.08 -4.31 3.65
CA LEU A 115 3.45 -3.17 2.81
C LEU A 115 3.01 -3.34 1.35
N VAL A 116 3.22 -4.52 0.78
CA VAL A 116 2.78 -4.84 -0.59
C VAL A 116 1.27 -4.69 -0.70
N ALA A 117 0.53 -5.31 0.21
CA ALA A 117 -0.92 -5.32 0.15
C ALA A 117 -1.53 -3.92 0.34
N ILE A 118 -1.06 -3.13 1.32
CA ILE A 118 -1.56 -1.75 1.49
C ILE A 118 -1.16 -0.84 0.31
N ALA A 119 0.05 -1.01 -0.25
CA ALA A 119 0.50 -0.18 -1.36
C ALA A 119 -0.35 -0.45 -2.62
N ALA A 120 -0.64 -1.73 -2.90
CA ALA A 120 -1.52 -2.12 -4.00
C ALA A 120 -2.95 -1.60 -3.79
N HIS A 121 -3.50 -1.75 -2.58
CA HIS A 121 -4.84 -1.25 -2.24
C HIS A 121 -4.97 0.26 -2.54
N GLU A 122 -4.04 1.08 -2.04
CA GLU A 122 -4.09 2.52 -2.27
C GLU A 122 -3.77 2.92 -3.72
N ALA A 123 -2.97 2.13 -4.43
CA ALA A 123 -2.70 2.37 -5.84
C ALA A 123 -3.96 2.17 -6.70
N ALA A 124 -4.76 1.15 -6.39
CA ALA A 124 -6.05 0.94 -7.04
C ALA A 124 -7.02 2.11 -6.80
N HIS A 125 -7.02 2.68 -5.59
CA HIS A 125 -7.80 3.90 -5.31
C HIS A 125 -7.34 5.10 -6.14
N ASN A 126 -6.03 5.32 -6.26
CA ASN A 126 -5.50 6.39 -7.12
C ASN A 126 -5.89 6.16 -8.60
N GLU A 127 -5.84 4.93 -9.10
CA GLU A 127 -6.27 4.60 -10.46
C GLU A 127 -7.76 4.92 -10.67
N LEU A 128 -8.61 4.55 -9.72
CA LEU A 128 -10.04 4.85 -9.75
C LEU A 128 -10.32 6.36 -9.69
N GLN A 129 -9.57 7.10 -8.87
CA GLN A 129 -9.64 8.56 -8.82
C GLN A 129 -9.23 9.19 -10.15
N ARG A 130 -8.15 8.71 -10.78
CA ARG A 130 -7.71 9.15 -12.13
C ARG A 130 -8.77 8.90 -13.20
N ALA A 131 -9.51 7.80 -13.08
CA ALA A 131 -10.61 7.46 -13.97
C ALA A 131 -11.92 8.22 -13.67
N GLY A 132 -11.95 9.12 -12.68
CA GLY A 132 -13.15 9.84 -12.26
C GLY A 132 -14.19 8.97 -11.55
N LYS A 133 -13.81 7.80 -11.05
CA LYS A 133 -14.69 6.81 -10.41
C LYS A 133 -14.47 6.80 -8.90
N SER A 134 -15.12 7.71 -8.17
CA SER A 134 -15.10 7.73 -6.70
C SER A 134 -16.38 7.12 -6.12
N GLY A 135 -16.30 6.05 -5.33
CA GLY A 135 -17.41 5.60 -4.47
C GLY A 135 -17.71 4.09 -4.37
N THR A 136 -17.31 3.26 -5.33
CA THR A 136 -17.59 1.80 -5.34
C THR A 136 -16.32 0.92 -5.45
N GLY A 137 -15.16 1.53 -5.22
CA GLY A 137 -13.83 0.95 -5.50
C GLY A 137 -13.25 0.01 -4.46
N GLU A 138 -13.80 -0.03 -3.25
CA GLU A 138 -13.18 -0.71 -2.11
C GLU A 138 -12.98 -2.21 -2.35
N LEU A 139 -14.02 -2.93 -2.81
CA LEU A 139 -13.89 -4.35 -3.12
C LEU A 139 -12.87 -4.60 -4.22
N ARG A 140 -12.84 -3.75 -5.26
CA ARG A 140 -11.84 -3.84 -6.34
C ARG A 140 -10.42 -3.61 -5.81
N ALA A 141 -10.24 -2.63 -4.92
CA ALA A 141 -8.94 -2.34 -4.30
C ALA A 141 -8.48 -3.50 -3.41
N GLU A 142 -9.38 -4.13 -2.65
CA GLU A 142 -9.06 -5.31 -1.85
C GLU A 142 -8.72 -6.52 -2.71
N LEU A 143 -9.49 -6.79 -3.77
CA LEU A 143 -9.19 -7.90 -4.70
C LEU A 143 -7.82 -7.71 -5.36
N PHE A 144 -7.52 -6.48 -5.80
CA PHE A 144 -6.21 -6.15 -6.37
C PHE A 144 -5.08 -6.28 -5.35
N ALA A 145 -5.28 -5.84 -4.11
CA ALA A 145 -4.31 -6.02 -3.04
C ALA A 145 -4.03 -7.50 -2.73
N ASN A 146 -5.08 -8.33 -2.76
CA ASN A 146 -4.96 -9.78 -2.58
C ASN A 146 -4.21 -10.45 -3.74
N GLU A 147 -4.50 -10.07 -4.98
CA GLU A 147 -3.78 -10.52 -6.16
C GLU A 147 -2.27 -10.20 -6.05
N MET A 148 -1.92 -8.96 -5.74
CA MET A 148 -0.53 -8.53 -5.61
C MET A 148 0.20 -9.20 -4.45
N LEU A 149 -0.48 -9.44 -3.32
CA LEU A 149 0.07 -10.19 -2.21
C LEU A 149 0.37 -11.64 -2.59
N ASN A 150 -0.55 -12.31 -3.28
CA ASN A 150 -0.33 -13.69 -3.72
C ASN A 150 0.82 -13.77 -4.73
N ARG A 151 0.88 -12.85 -5.70
CA ARG A 151 2.02 -12.74 -6.62
C ARG A 151 3.35 -12.54 -5.88
N TYR A 152 3.39 -11.68 -4.86
CA TYR A 152 4.59 -11.49 -4.04
C TYR A 152 5.01 -12.78 -3.32
N ARG A 153 4.05 -13.50 -2.73
CA ARG A 153 4.30 -14.78 -2.05
C ARG A 153 4.86 -15.83 -3.01
N GLU A 154 4.30 -15.92 -4.21
CA GLU A 154 4.79 -16.81 -5.26
C GLU A 154 6.21 -16.45 -5.70
N GLU A 155 6.51 -15.17 -5.94
CA GLU A 155 7.84 -14.73 -6.36
C GLU A 155 8.89 -14.91 -5.25
N ARG A 156 8.54 -14.72 -3.98
CA ARG A 156 9.42 -14.96 -2.83
C ARG A 156 9.65 -16.45 -2.56
N GLY A 157 8.68 -17.30 -2.91
CA GLY A 157 8.76 -18.76 -2.75
C GLY A 157 9.52 -19.47 -3.87
N ARG A 158 9.90 -18.75 -4.94
CA ARG A 158 10.77 -19.28 -5.99
C ARG A 158 12.23 -19.28 -5.51
N PRO A 159 12.95 -20.40 -5.64
CA PRO A 159 14.35 -20.51 -5.22
C PRO A 159 15.28 -19.56 -5.98
#